data_AF-A0A5N5D6G0-F1
#
_entry.id   AF-A0A5N5D6G0-F1
#
_cell.length_a   1.000
_cell.length_b   1.000
_cell.length_c   1.000
_cell.angle_alpha   90.00
_cell.angle_beta   90.00
_cell.angle_gamma   90.00
#
_symmetry.space_group_name_H-M   'P 1'
#
loop_
_entity.id
_entity.type
_entity.pdbx_description
1 polymer ?
#
loop_
_entity_poly.entity_id
_entity_poly.type
_entity_poly.pdbx_seq_one_letter_code
_entity_poly.pdbx_strand_id
1 'polypeptide(L)'
;MEAINFARGQLDFDGVDPDLGQHLLHLHWNRQHHSFLLTYRPAFMRDMACNGPYFSKILLNAIYFGASKFSPRLEVRRDPTDVRTSGWRFKERVKELLGPALNCSKVTTIQALLVMTNSLFALGDERSAAWLYSGIAFRMIVDLGIHVYSPDQPGKFSDEDLEIRRRVFWGAFVVDRIQSLYQGRPVTLQEADTRVPILFLDTYEELEQWFPFAYSPDNSCSYPGHPAHSVSTFAALCRLSIIMSDILSCIYAERSFDRDPSELSTMLDSLQQRLQSWECDLPSHLNFDPLNESEQTPPPHVLSLM
;
A
#
# COMPACT_ATOMS: atom_id res chain seq x y z
N MET A 1 21.58 -0.25 7.77
CA MET A 1 21.82 1.15 8.18
C MET A 1 20.80 1.66 9.20
N GLU A 2 19.53 1.21 9.14
CA GLU A 2 18.47 1.65 10.05
C GLU A 2 18.83 1.56 11.55
N ALA A 3 19.31 0.40 12.02
CA ALA A 3 19.72 0.21 13.41
C ALA A 3 20.87 1.15 13.84
N ILE A 4 21.78 1.48 12.92
CA ILE A 4 22.89 2.41 13.18
C ILE A 4 22.36 3.83 13.32
N ASN A 5 21.48 4.27 12.43
CA ASN A 5 20.88 5.60 12.48
C ASN A 5 20.01 5.77 13.73
N PHE A 6 19.29 4.72 14.13
CA PHE A 6 18.54 4.68 15.39
C PHE A 6 19.47 4.82 16.60
N ALA A 7 20.52 3.99 16.70
CA ALA A 7 21.48 4.04 17.79
C ALA A 7 22.24 5.39 17.89
N ARG A 8 22.40 6.09 16.76
CA ARG A 8 23.01 7.42 16.70
C ARG A 8 22.03 8.57 16.95
N GLY A 9 20.75 8.29 17.18
CA GLY A 9 19.72 9.32 17.39
C GLY A 9 19.48 10.21 16.16
N GLN A 10 19.73 9.68 14.95
CA GLN A 10 19.61 10.45 13.70
C GLN A 10 18.20 10.43 13.11
N LEU A 11 17.31 9.58 13.62
CA LEU A 11 15.94 9.46 13.14
C LEU A 11 15.04 10.47 13.85
N ASP A 12 14.34 11.29 13.08
CA ASP A 12 13.43 12.30 13.63
C ASP A 12 11.99 11.78 13.73
N PHE A 13 11.60 11.40 14.95
CA PHE A 13 10.31 10.78 15.30
C PHE A 13 9.13 11.77 15.49
N ASP A 14 9.29 13.06 15.16
CA ASP A 14 8.23 14.10 15.29
C ASP A 14 7.67 14.22 16.73
N GLY A 15 8.55 14.13 17.73
CA GLY A 15 8.19 14.22 19.14
C GLY A 15 7.63 12.94 19.76
N VAL A 16 7.57 11.84 19.01
CA VAL A 16 7.27 10.50 19.54
C VAL A 16 8.51 9.94 20.23
N ASP A 17 8.32 9.24 21.35
CA ASP A 17 9.39 8.48 21.99
C ASP A 17 10.06 7.53 20.97
N PRO A 18 11.41 7.53 20.85
CA PRO A 18 12.11 6.75 19.83
C PRO A 18 11.79 5.25 19.85
N ASP A 19 11.62 4.63 21.02
CA ASP A 19 11.30 3.20 21.11
C ASP A 19 9.91 2.91 20.57
N LEU A 20 8.92 3.73 20.96
CA LEU A 20 7.58 3.63 20.40
C LEU A 20 7.55 3.92 18.88
N GLY A 21 8.28 4.93 18.45
CA GLY A 21 8.38 5.30 17.04
C GLY A 21 8.97 4.17 16.20
N GLN A 22 10.04 3.53 16.68
CA GLN A 22 10.67 2.38 16.04
C GLN A 22 9.74 1.15 16.02
N HIS A 23 9.03 0.89 17.13
CA HIS A 23 8.03 -0.18 17.22
C HIS A 23 6.92 -0.02 16.17
N LEU A 24 6.39 1.20 15.99
CA LEU A 24 5.37 1.48 14.99
C LEU A 24 5.90 1.35 13.55
N LEU A 25 7.15 1.77 13.29
CA LEU A 25 7.79 1.54 11.99
C LEU A 25 7.96 0.05 11.70
N HIS A 26 8.42 -0.74 12.67
CA HIS A 26 8.54 -2.20 12.50
C HIS A 26 7.19 -2.86 12.22
N LEU A 27 6.12 -2.46 12.91
CA LEU A 27 4.77 -2.94 12.60
C LEU A 27 4.36 -2.62 11.16
N HIS A 28 4.65 -1.40 10.69
CA HIS A 28 4.35 -0.99 9.32
C HIS A 28 5.10 -1.82 8.28
N TRP A 29 6.42 -1.92 8.43
CA TRP A 29 7.29 -2.67 7.52
C TRP A 29 7.01 -4.17 7.52
N ASN A 30 6.46 -4.71 8.61
CA ASN A 30 6.12 -6.13 8.70
C ASN A 30 4.75 -6.48 8.09
N ARG A 31 3.86 -5.48 7.89
CA ARG A 31 2.45 -5.72 7.57
C ARG A 31 1.91 -4.78 6.50
N GLN A 32 1.55 -3.55 6.84
CA GLN A 32 0.77 -2.66 5.95
C GLN A 32 1.56 -2.26 4.70
N HIS A 33 2.89 -2.19 4.81
CA HIS A 33 3.75 -1.86 3.70
C HIS A 33 3.56 -2.81 2.51
N HIS A 34 3.55 -4.12 2.77
CA HIS A 34 3.45 -5.15 1.73
C HIS A 34 2.07 -5.22 1.06
N SER A 35 1.01 -4.62 1.64
CA SER A 35 -0.33 -4.67 1.05
C SER A 35 -0.45 -3.86 -0.25
N PHE A 36 0.28 -2.75 -0.36
CA PHE A 36 0.16 -1.82 -1.49
C PHE A 36 1.50 -1.24 -1.96
N LEU A 37 2.59 -1.53 -1.24
CA LEU A 37 3.95 -1.11 -1.54
C LEU A 37 4.10 0.39 -1.86
N LEU A 38 3.28 1.23 -1.21
CA LEU A 38 3.18 2.66 -1.49
C LEU A 38 4.48 3.43 -1.26
N THR A 39 5.33 2.91 -0.38
CA THR A 39 6.63 3.51 -0.06
C THR A 39 7.77 2.60 -0.52
N TYR A 40 9.00 3.10 -0.42
CA TYR A 40 10.19 2.29 -0.59
C TYR A 40 11.01 2.42 0.69
N ARG A 41 11.04 1.37 1.53
CA ARG A 41 11.59 1.45 2.89
C ARG A 41 13.04 1.93 2.93
N PRO A 42 13.98 1.46 2.08
CA PRO A 42 15.35 1.97 2.06
C PRO A 42 15.42 3.48 1.86
N ALA A 43 14.67 4.02 0.88
CA ALA A 43 14.63 5.45 0.61
C ALA A 43 14.00 6.23 1.77
N PHE A 44 12.86 5.76 2.29
CA PHE A 44 12.19 6.39 3.42
C PHE A 44 13.09 6.46 4.65
N MET A 45 13.72 5.35 5.04
CA MET A 45 14.53 5.27 6.26
C MET A 45 15.85 6.03 6.13
N ARG A 46 16.45 6.06 4.93
CA ARG A 46 17.59 6.94 4.63
C ARG A 46 17.18 8.41 4.77
N ASP A 47 16.10 8.79 4.11
CA ASP A 47 15.66 10.18 4.03
C ASP A 47 15.12 10.70 5.38
N MET A 48 14.62 9.81 6.25
CA MET A 48 14.31 10.12 7.65
C MET A 48 15.56 10.54 8.44
N ALA A 49 16.72 9.95 8.13
CA ALA A 49 17.98 10.23 8.83
C ALA A 49 18.72 11.46 8.27
N CYS A 50 18.55 11.78 6.99
CA CYS A 50 19.26 12.87 6.31
C CYS A 50 18.37 14.02 5.81
N ASN A 51 17.08 14.01 6.14
CA ASN A 51 16.07 14.96 5.67
C ASN A 51 15.96 15.00 4.12
N GLY A 52 15.86 13.80 3.52
CA GLY A 52 15.72 13.61 2.08
C GLY A 52 14.27 13.72 1.55
N PRO A 53 14.08 13.68 0.22
CA PRO A 53 12.80 13.96 -0.43
C PRO A 53 11.69 12.93 -0.19
N TYR A 54 12.04 11.67 0.15
CA TYR A 54 11.10 10.56 0.36
C TYR A 54 10.72 10.35 1.82
N PHE A 55 11.00 11.34 2.66
CA PHE A 55 10.52 11.42 4.04
C PHE A 55 9.75 12.72 4.27
N SER A 56 8.67 12.65 5.06
CA SER A 56 7.99 13.84 5.57
C SER A 56 7.22 13.52 6.85
N LYS A 57 6.96 14.54 7.66
CA LYS A 57 6.20 14.40 8.91
C LYS A 57 4.77 13.93 8.68
N ILE A 58 4.14 14.36 7.59
CA ILE A 58 2.78 13.92 7.25
C ILE A 58 2.77 12.42 6.89
N LEU A 59 3.78 11.95 6.16
CA LEU A 59 3.91 10.52 5.84
C LEU A 59 4.22 9.67 7.08
N LEU A 60 5.15 10.14 7.91
CA LEU A 60 5.50 9.45 9.16
C LEU A 60 4.27 9.27 10.07
N ASN A 61 3.49 10.33 10.28
CA ASN A 61 2.29 10.27 11.10
C ASN A 61 1.18 9.43 10.46
N ALA A 62 1.06 9.41 9.13
CA ALA A 62 0.13 8.50 8.44
C ALA A 62 0.53 7.02 8.67
N ILE A 63 1.82 6.70 8.59
CA ILE A 63 2.37 5.38 8.91
C ILE A 63 2.06 5.01 10.36
N TYR A 64 2.32 5.92 11.32
CA TYR A 64 1.99 5.69 12.72
C TYR A 64 0.50 5.44 12.96
N PHE A 65 -0.39 6.21 12.31
CA PHE A 65 -1.83 5.99 12.42
C PHE A 65 -2.23 4.59 11.94
N GLY A 66 -1.68 4.15 10.80
CA GLY A 66 -1.91 2.81 10.26
C GLY A 66 -1.38 1.70 11.18
N ALA A 67 -0.14 1.83 11.64
CA ALA A 67 0.54 0.84 12.47
C ALA A 67 -0.04 0.72 13.89
N SER A 68 -0.53 1.82 14.47
CA SER A 68 -1.02 1.85 15.86
C SER A 68 -2.11 0.80 16.14
N LYS A 69 -2.92 0.46 15.14
CA LYS A 69 -4.00 -0.53 15.25
C LYS A 69 -3.51 -1.95 15.53
N PHE A 70 -2.25 -2.22 15.25
CA PHE A 70 -1.59 -3.52 15.39
C PHE A 70 -0.61 -3.52 16.55
N SER A 71 -0.53 -2.41 17.30
CA SER A 71 0.27 -2.31 18.49
C SER A 71 -0.53 -2.78 19.72
N PRO A 72 0.03 -3.65 20.56
CA PRO A 72 -0.56 -3.98 21.86
C PRO A 72 -0.33 -2.89 22.91
N ARG A 73 0.56 -1.92 22.65
CA ARG A 73 0.95 -0.88 23.63
C ARG A 73 -0.20 0.09 23.87
N LEU A 74 -0.59 0.30 25.12
CA LEU A 74 -1.74 1.16 25.46
C LEU A 74 -1.49 2.66 25.20
N GLU A 75 -0.23 3.09 25.21
CA GLU A 75 0.18 4.49 24.99
C GLU A 75 -0.15 5.05 23.59
N VAL A 76 -0.47 4.19 22.61
CA VAL A 76 -0.93 4.64 21.28
C VAL A 76 -2.43 4.97 21.27
N ARG A 77 -3.16 4.62 22.33
CA ARG A 77 -4.61 4.84 22.45
C ARG A 77 -4.89 6.11 23.26
N ARG A 78 -5.92 6.86 22.87
CA ARG A 78 -6.40 8.01 23.65
C ARG A 78 -7.13 7.54 24.91
N ASP A 79 -7.96 6.52 24.76
CA ASP A 79 -8.58 5.78 25.86
C ASP A 79 -7.97 4.37 25.88
N PRO A 80 -7.21 3.99 26.92
CA PRO A 80 -6.60 2.66 27.01
C PRO A 80 -7.59 1.49 26.86
N THR A 81 -8.86 1.71 27.23
CA THR A 81 -9.93 0.71 27.21
C THR A 81 -10.64 0.59 25.87
N ASP A 82 -10.52 1.61 24.99
CA ASP A 82 -11.14 1.60 23.67
C ASP A 82 -10.09 1.53 22.56
N VAL A 83 -9.99 0.35 21.93
CA VAL A 83 -9.09 0.07 20.81
C VAL A 83 -9.33 0.98 19.59
N ARG A 84 -10.55 1.51 19.42
CA ARG A 84 -10.89 2.39 18.29
C ARG A 84 -10.20 3.74 18.40
N THR A 85 -9.73 4.11 19.58
CA THR A 85 -8.97 5.34 19.81
C THR A 85 -7.48 5.23 19.49
N SER A 86 -7.03 4.06 19.03
CA SER A 86 -5.64 3.81 18.64
C SER A 86 -5.19 4.73 17.51
N GLY A 87 -4.03 5.36 17.69
CA GLY A 87 -3.42 6.25 16.71
C GLY A 87 -4.10 7.61 16.57
N TRP A 88 -5.06 7.95 17.45
CA TRP A 88 -5.82 9.21 17.38
C TRP A 88 -4.92 10.44 17.23
N ARG A 89 -3.85 10.55 18.04
CA ARG A 89 -2.91 11.69 17.99
C ARG A 89 -2.22 11.83 16.64
N PHE A 90 -1.91 10.71 15.98
CA PHE A 90 -1.22 10.69 14.70
C PHE A 90 -2.16 11.11 13.57
N LYS A 91 -3.42 10.69 13.65
CA LYS A 91 -4.47 11.16 12.74
C LYS A 91 -4.69 12.67 12.85
N GLU A 92 -4.77 13.21 14.07
CA GLU A 92 -4.89 14.66 14.26
C GLU A 92 -3.66 15.39 13.72
N ARG A 93 -2.46 14.86 13.97
CA ARG A 93 -1.22 15.42 13.43
C ARG A 93 -1.19 15.44 11.90
N VAL A 94 -1.72 14.40 11.23
CA VAL A 94 -1.87 14.42 9.76
C VAL A 94 -2.82 15.53 9.31
N LYS A 95 -3.95 15.73 10.00
CA LYS A 95 -4.91 16.80 9.65
C LYS A 95 -4.28 18.20 9.78
N GLU A 96 -3.49 18.43 10.84
CA GLU A 96 -2.76 19.68 11.03
C GLU A 96 -1.78 19.96 9.87
N LEU A 97 -1.03 18.93 9.46
CA LEU A 97 -0.01 19.04 8.41
C LEU A 97 -0.60 19.09 7.00
N LEU A 98 -1.83 18.59 6.80
CA LEU A 98 -2.45 18.46 5.49
C LEU A 98 -2.75 19.82 4.86
N GLY A 99 -3.26 20.79 5.62
CA GLY A 99 -3.67 22.10 5.09
C GLY A 99 -2.57 22.77 4.24
N PRO A 100 -1.36 23.02 4.79
CA PRO A 100 -0.25 23.55 4.02
C PRO A 100 0.24 22.63 2.90
N ALA A 101 0.16 21.30 3.08
CA ALA A 101 0.61 20.32 2.10
C ALA A 101 -0.27 20.28 0.82
N LEU A 102 -1.51 20.76 0.89
CA LEU A 102 -2.40 20.86 -0.28
C LEU A 102 -1.95 21.92 -1.29
N ASN A 103 -1.09 22.87 -0.91
CA ASN A 103 -0.63 23.93 -1.80
C ASN A 103 0.44 23.49 -2.81
N CYS A 104 1.05 22.31 -2.59
CA CYS A 104 2.10 21.80 -3.46
C CYS A 104 2.08 20.27 -3.42
N SER A 105 1.72 19.64 -4.54
CA SER A 105 1.76 18.18 -4.68
C SER A 105 3.16 17.65 -4.43
N LYS A 106 3.27 16.63 -3.58
CA LYS A 106 4.53 15.93 -3.27
C LYS A 106 4.25 14.43 -3.15
N VAL A 107 5.23 13.62 -3.53
CA VAL A 107 5.15 12.15 -3.43
C VAL A 107 4.83 11.71 -2.01
N THR A 108 5.47 12.29 -1.00
CA THR A 108 5.24 11.93 0.41
C THR A 108 3.84 12.33 0.90
N THR A 109 3.25 13.41 0.38
CA THR A 109 1.85 13.76 0.66
C THR A 109 0.88 12.75 0.04
N ILE A 110 1.13 12.33 -1.21
CA ILE A 110 0.35 11.29 -1.89
C ILE A 110 0.40 9.99 -1.10
N GLN A 111 1.60 9.55 -0.72
CA GLN A 111 1.80 8.34 0.09
C GLN A 111 1.06 8.45 1.44
N ALA A 112 1.16 9.59 2.12
CA ALA A 112 0.48 9.82 3.39
C ALA A 112 -1.03 9.69 3.25
N LEU A 113 -1.61 10.34 2.23
CA LEU A 113 -3.04 10.29 1.95
C LEU A 113 -3.52 8.87 1.64
N LEU A 114 -2.78 8.11 0.83
CA LEU A 114 -3.13 6.72 0.50
C LEU A 114 -3.02 5.79 1.72
N VAL A 115 -2.00 5.97 2.57
CA VAL A 115 -1.89 5.24 3.85
C VAL A 115 -3.05 5.58 4.80
N MET A 116 -3.43 6.85 4.89
CA MET A 116 -4.61 7.29 5.66
C MET A 116 -5.89 6.69 5.10
N THR A 117 -6.08 6.74 3.79
CA THR A 117 -7.21 6.14 3.07
C THR A 117 -7.37 4.67 3.44
N ASN A 118 -6.32 3.86 3.34
CA ASN A 118 -6.38 2.43 3.67
C ASN A 118 -6.69 2.20 5.14
N SER A 119 -6.09 3.01 6.00
CA SER A 119 -6.27 2.96 7.44
C SER A 119 -7.72 3.28 7.86
N LEU A 120 -8.32 4.33 7.28
CA LEU A 120 -9.70 4.74 7.56
C LEU A 120 -10.71 3.77 6.95
N PHE A 121 -10.42 3.27 5.73
CA PHE A 121 -11.24 2.29 5.07
C PHE A 121 -11.36 0.99 5.88
N ALA A 122 -10.25 0.49 6.45
CA ALA A 122 -10.24 -0.71 7.28
C ALA A 122 -11.03 -0.56 8.60
N LEU A 123 -11.16 0.66 9.16
CA LEU A 123 -11.98 0.91 10.35
C LEU A 123 -13.47 0.98 10.02
N GLY A 124 -13.81 1.44 8.81
CA GLY A 124 -15.18 1.51 8.32
C GLY A 124 -16.04 2.62 8.92
N ASP A 125 -15.49 3.43 9.83
CA ASP A 125 -16.16 4.54 10.54
C ASP A 125 -16.17 5.84 9.73
N GLU A 126 -15.09 6.14 9.02
CA GLU A 126 -14.90 7.40 8.28
C GLU A 126 -14.74 7.19 6.76
N ARG A 127 -15.67 6.44 6.17
CA ARG A 127 -15.64 6.08 4.73
C ARG A 127 -15.58 7.29 3.80
N SER A 128 -16.23 8.40 4.17
CA SER A 128 -16.19 9.64 3.38
C SER A 128 -14.82 10.32 3.44
N ALA A 129 -14.15 10.33 4.59
CA ALA A 129 -12.82 10.90 4.70
C ALA A 129 -11.80 10.07 3.91
N ALA A 130 -11.88 8.73 4.00
CA ALA A 130 -11.04 7.82 3.24
C ALA A 130 -11.13 8.08 1.72
N TRP A 131 -12.35 8.31 1.22
CA TRP A 131 -12.63 8.63 -0.19
C TRP A 131 -12.09 9.98 -0.64
N LEU A 132 -12.26 11.01 0.20
CA LEU A 132 -11.76 12.34 -0.13
C LEU A 132 -10.23 12.35 -0.13
N TYR A 133 -9.59 11.65 0.81
CA TYR A 133 -8.13 11.53 0.83
C TYR A 133 -7.57 10.79 -0.38
N SER A 134 -8.21 9.70 -0.83
CA SER A 134 -7.78 9.02 -2.05
C SER A 134 -8.01 9.89 -3.28
N GLY A 135 -9.16 10.56 -3.37
CA GLY A 135 -9.44 11.51 -4.45
C GLY A 135 -8.45 12.68 -4.54
N ILE A 136 -7.96 13.18 -3.40
CA ILE A 136 -6.89 14.20 -3.39
C ILE A 136 -5.58 13.59 -3.87
N ALA A 137 -5.20 12.42 -3.36
CA ALA A 137 -3.99 11.73 -3.78
C ALA A 137 -3.96 11.45 -5.29
N PHE A 138 -5.08 10.99 -5.87
CA PHE A 138 -5.20 10.73 -7.31
C PHE A 138 -5.00 12.00 -8.14
N ARG A 139 -5.57 13.13 -7.71
CA ARG A 139 -5.36 14.43 -8.37
C ARG A 139 -3.91 14.89 -8.27
N MET A 140 -3.26 14.70 -7.13
CA MET A 140 -1.82 15.01 -6.96
C MET A 140 -0.92 14.12 -7.82
N ILE A 141 -1.28 12.84 -8.03
CA ILE A 141 -0.58 11.94 -8.96
C ILE A 141 -0.64 12.47 -10.39
N VAL A 142 -1.81 12.98 -10.80
CA VAL A 142 -2.01 13.60 -12.12
C VAL A 142 -1.23 14.91 -12.24
N ASP A 143 -1.32 15.78 -11.23
CA ASP A 143 -0.59 17.05 -11.16
C ASP A 143 0.94 16.87 -11.29
N LEU A 144 1.50 15.84 -10.65
CA LEU A 144 2.92 15.51 -10.76
C LEU A 144 3.31 14.76 -12.05
N GLY A 145 2.34 14.45 -12.92
CA GLY A 145 2.56 13.70 -14.15
C GLY A 145 2.99 12.25 -13.94
N ILE A 146 2.75 11.67 -12.75
CA ILE A 146 3.23 10.32 -12.41
C ILE A 146 2.51 9.24 -13.27
N HIS A 147 1.26 9.49 -13.64
CA HIS A 147 0.43 8.61 -14.47
C HIS A 147 0.90 8.44 -15.92
N VAL A 148 1.73 9.36 -16.44
CA VAL A 148 2.25 9.30 -17.81
C VAL A 148 3.74 8.97 -17.75
N TYR A 149 4.09 7.74 -18.15
CA TYR A 149 5.49 7.41 -18.38
C TYR A 149 5.94 8.01 -19.72
N SER A 150 6.92 8.92 -19.67
CA SER A 150 7.51 9.52 -20.86
C SER A 150 8.96 9.04 -21.01
N PRO A 151 9.25 8.10 -21.92
CA PRO A 151 10.62 7.66 -22.19
C PRO A 151 11.49 8.76 -22.80
N ASP A 152 10.88 9.85 -23.27
CA ASP A 152 11.52 10.96 -23.97
C ASP A 152 12.17 12.00 -23.04
N GLN A 153 12.17 11.78 -21.72
CA GLN A 153 12.86 12.62 -20.73
C GLN A 153 13.99 11.87 -19.99
N PRO A 154 15.00 11.33 -20.70
CA PRO A 154 16.14 10.69 -20.06
C PRO A 154 16.85 11.68 -19.13
N GLY A 155 17.14 11.26 -17.90
CA GLY A 155 17.91 12.04 -16.91
C GLY A 155 17.12 13.00 -16.01
N LYS A 156 15.79 13.08 -16.13
CA LYS A 156 14.97 13.91 -15.21
C LYS A 156 14.84 13.32 -13.80
N PHE A 157 14.84 12.00 -13.71
CA PHE A 157 14.62 11.23 -12.48
C PHE A 157 15.68 10.14 -12.38
N SER A 158 16.12 9.85 -11.16
CA SER A 158 16.97 8.68 -10.89
C SER A 158 16.17 7.37 -10.99
N ASP A 159 16.85 6.24 -11.07
CA ASP A 159 16.19 4.93 -11.10
C ASP A 159 15.37 4.67 -9.81
N GLU A 160 15.88 5.13 -8.66
CA GLU A 160 15.17 5.08 -7.38
C GLU A 160 13.90 5.95 -7.43
N ASP A 161 13.98 7.15 -8.00
CA ASP A 161 12.82 8.03 -8.15
C ASP A 161 11.75 7.39 -9.03
N LEU A 162 12.16 6.75 -10.13
CA LEU A 162 11.27 6.05 -11.05
C LEU A 162 10.63 4.81 -10.41
N GLU A 163 11.36 4.04 -9.61
CA GLU A 163 10.83 2.94 -8.80
C GLU A 163 9.74 3.44 -7.85
N ILE A 164 10.02 4.48 -7.06
CA ILE A 164 9.06 5.04 -6.10
C ILE A 164 7.82 5.59 -6.81
N ARG A 165 7.99 6.29 -7.93
CA ARG A 165 6.86 6.83 -8.72
C ARG A 165 5.98 5.72 -9.28
N ARG A 166 6.57 4.64 -9.80
CA ARG A 166 5.82 3.45 -10.28
C ARG A 166 5.01 2.82 -9.15
N ARG A 167 5.63 2.64 -7.98
CA ARG A 167 4.97 2.11 -6.77
C ARG A 167 3.80 2.95 -6.31
N VAL A 168 3.99 4.26 -6.25
CA VAL A 168 2.93 5.21 -5.84
C VAL A 168 1.76 5.17 -6.81
N PHE A 169 2.02 5.17 -8.12
CA PHE A 169 0.97 5.08 -9.13
C PHE A 169 0.18 3.77 -9.00
N TRP A 170 0.87 2.64 -9.04
CA TRP A 170 0.23 1.33 -9.02
C TRP A 170 -0.45 1.04 -7.68
N GLY A 171 0.11 1.52 -6.57
CA GLY A 171 -0.52 1.39 -5.26
C GLY A 171 -1.80 2.21 -5.18
N ALA A 172 -1.79 3.44 -5.74
CA ALA A 172 -3.00 4.25 -5.88
C ALA A 172 -4.05 3.59 -6.80
N PHE A 173 -3.60 3.01 -7.91
CA PHE A 173 -4.45 2.32 -8.87
C PHE A 173 -5.17 1.13 -8.21
N VAL A 174 -4.45 0.28 -7.48
CA VAL A 174 -5.01 -0.84 -6.71
C VAL A 174 -6.00 -0.33 -5.65
N VAL A 175 -5.62 0.70 -4.88
CA VAL A 175 -6.48 1.29 -3.83
C VAL A 175 -7.80 1.78 -4.41
N ASP A 176 -7.78 2.46 -5.56
CA ASP A 176 -8.98 2.93 -6.27
C ASP A 176 -9.93 1.75 -6.57
N ARG A 177 -9.43 0.65 -7.15
CA ARG A 177 -10.26 -0.52 -7.52
C ARG A 177 -10.84 -1.22 -6.31
N ILE A 178 -10.01 -1.48 -5.29
CA ILE A 178 -10.48 -2.15 -4.08
C ILE A 178 -11.57 -1.30 -3.42
N GLN A 179 -11.34 -0.01 -3.25
CA GLN A 179 -12.35 0.86 -2.62
C GLN A 179 -13.63 0.96 -3.43
N SER A 180 -13.52 1.07 -4.76
CA SER A 180 -14.64 1.07 -5.69
C SER A 180 -15.46 -0.20 -5.59
N LEU A 181 -14.80 -1.37 -5.57
CA LEU A 181 -15.45 -2.68 -5.44
C LEU A 181 -16.23 -2.81 -4.14
N TYR A 182 -15.64 -2.45 -3.00
CA TYR A 182 -16.30 -2.58 -1.71
C TYR A 182 -17.43 -1.56 -1.45
N GLN A 183 -17.38 -0.40 -2.10
CA GLN A 183 -18.33 0.70 -1.84
C GLN A 183 -19.28 0.99 -2.99
N GLY A 184 -19.19 0.24 -4.11
CA GLY A 184 -19.99 0.47 -5.32
C GLY A 184 -19.70 1.82 -5.97
N ARG A 185 -18.48 2.36 -5.81
CA ARG A 185 -18.12 3.67 -6.38
C ARG A 185 -17.44 3.52 -7.73
N PRO A 186 -17.64 4.45 -8.68
CA PRO A 186 -16.85 4.48 -9.91
C PRO A 186 -15.35 4.65 -9.60
N VAL A 187 -14.50 3.98 -10.38
CA VAL A 187 -13.05 4.18 -10.33
C VAL A 187 -12.68 5.57 -10.86
N THR A 188 -11.65 6.18 -10.29
CA THR A 188 -11.17 7.53 -10.66
C THR A 188 -10.04 7.48 -11.69
N LEU A 189 -9.04 6.62 -11.47
CA LEU A 189 -7.87 6.51 -12.35
C LEU A 189 -8.21 5.58 -13.51
N GLN A 190 -8.39 6.10 -14.72
CA GLN A 190 -8.69 5.28 -15.89
C GLN A 190 -7.43 4.67 -16.48
N GLU A 191 -7.44 3.36 -16.79
CA GLU A 191 -6.27 2.69 -17.38
C GLU A 191 -5.87 3.32 -18.72
N ALA A 192 -6.86 3.69 -19.55
CA ALA A 192 -6.65 4.30 -20.86
C ALA A 192 -5.87 5.63 -20.82
N ASP A 193 -5.89 6.33 -19.68
CA ASP A 193 -5.20 7.60 -19.50
C ASP A 193 -3.79 7.44 -18.90
N THR A 194 -3.28 6.21 -18.83
CA THR A 194 -2.05 5.88 -18.10
C THR A 194 -1.07 5.09 -18.95
N ARG A 195 0.23 5.22 -18.65
CA ARG A 195 1.30 4.50 -19.38
C ARG A 195 2.39 3.94 -18.47
N VAL A 196 2.12 3.80 -17.17
CA VAL A 196 3.12 3.38 -16.20
C VAL A 196 3.34 1.87 -16.29
N PRO A 197 4.55 1.36 -16.57
CA PRO A 197 4.78 -0.09 -16.65
C PRO A 197 4.70 -0.76 -15.28
N ILE A 198 4.17 -1.98 -15.21
CA ILE A 198 4.31 -2.88 -14.05
C ILE A 198 5.71 -3.50 -14.10
N LEU A 199 6.70 -2.70 -13.74
CA LEU A 199 8.10 -3.10 -13.62
C LEU A 199 8.59 -2.58 -12.28
N PHE A 200 9.23 -3.43 -11.49
CA PHE A 200 9.82 -3.10 -10.21
C PHE A 200 11.15 -3.85 -10.13
N LEU A 201 12.24 -3.14 -9.82
CA LEU A 201 13.61 -3.69 -9.91
C LEU A 201 14.27 -3.91 -8.56
N ASP A 202 13.50 -3.80 -7.48
CA ASP A 202 13.99 -3.91 -6.12
C ASP A 202 14.15 -5.37 -5.68
N THR A 203 15.40 -5.80 -5.49
CA THR A 203 15.71 -7.11 -4.94
C THR A 203 15.79 -7.11 -3.42
N TYR A 204 15.88 -5.95 -2.78
CA TYR A 204 16.06 -5.85 -1.33
C TYR A 204 14.77 -6.28 -0.61
N GLU A 205 13.64 -5.62 -0.87
CA GLU A 205 12.36 -5.98 -0.22
C GLU A 205 11.72 -7.24 -0.82
N GLU A 206 12.17 -7.70 -1.99
CA GLU A 206 11.75 -8.97 -2.58
C GLU A 206 12.33 -10.18 -1.82
N LEU A 207 13.61 -10.09 -1.45
CA LEU A 207 14.36 -11.20 -0.84
C LEU A 207 14.65 -11.00 0.65
N GLU A 208 14.20 -9.90 1.25
CA GLU A 208 14.31 -9.68 2.69
C GLU A 208 13.64 -10.84 3.44
N GLN A 209 14.36 -11.40 4.42
CA GLN A 209 13.82 -12.49 5.23
C GLN A 209 12.76 -11.92 6.18
N TRP A 210 11.50 -12.24 5.91
CA TRP A 210 10.36 -11.83 6.70
C TRP A 210 10.16 -12.78 7.88
N PHE A 211 9.94 -12.19 9.06
CA PHE A 211 9.56 -12.89 10.29
C PHE A 211 8.30 -12.26 10.87
N PRO A 212 7.37 -13.02 11.46
CA PRO A 212 6.17 -12.44 12.04
C PRO A 212 6.53 -11.55 13.23
N PHE A 213 6.15 -10.27 13.15
CA PHE A 213 6.28 -9.30 14.24
C PHE A 213 4.91 -8.76 14.65
N ALA A 214 4.05 -8.45 13.67
CA ALA A 214 2.70 -7.92 13.91
C ALA A 214 1.64 -8.99 14.23
N TYR A 215 1.98 -10.28 14.13
CA TYR A 215 1.03 -11.40 14.12
C TYR A 215 1.23 -12.44 15.22
N SER A 216 2.34 -12.37 15.97
CA SER A 216 2.69 -13.36 16.99
C SER A 216 2.65 -12.75 18.39
N PRO A 217 1.63 -13.05 19.21
CA PRO A 217 1.61 -12.67 20.62
C PRO A 217 2.53 -13.57 21.46
N ASP A 218 2.77 -14.82 21.02
CA ASP A 218 3.58 -15.81 21.72
C ASP A 218 4.76 -16.30 20.85
N ASN A 219 5.97 -16.26 21.41
CA ASN A 219 7.21 -16.84 20.84
C ASN A 219 7.19 -18.39 20.78
N SER A 220 6.02 -19.02 20.85
CA SER A 220 5.87 -20.48 21.04
C SER A 220 6.10 -21.29 19.76
N CYS A 221 5.89 -20.69 18.58
CA CYS A 221 6.17 -21.33 17.29
C CYS A 221 7.39 -20.70 16.62
N SER A 222 8.44 -21.50 16.41
CA SER A 222 9.63 -21.10 15.67
C SER A 222 9.34 -21.08 14.17
N TYR A 223 8.91 -19.93 13.65
CA TYR A 223 8.84 -19.69 12.21
C TYR A 223 10.25 -19.40 11.68
N PRO A 224 10.81 -20.21 10.74
CA PRO A 224 12.20 -20.07 10.32
C PRO A 224 12.46 -18.85 9.41
N GLY A 225 11.42 -18.07 9.12
CA GLY A 225 11.46 -16.94 8.21
C GLY A 225 11.22 -17.37 6.77
N HIS A 226 10.80 -16.43 5.92
CA HIS A 226 10.53 -16.68 4.50
C HIS A 226 10.90 -15.42 3.72
N PRO A 227 11.41 -15.50 2.47
CA PRO A 227 11.56 -14.31 1.64
C PRO A 227 10.23 -13.57 1.54
N ALA A 228 10.28 -12.24 1.68
CA ALA A 228 9.07 -11.43 1.72
C ALA A 228 8.30 -11.50 0.41
N HIS A 229 8.95 -11.58 -0.75
CA HIS A 229 8.30 -11.55 -2.06
C HIS A 229 7.43 -10.31 -2.30
N SER A 230 7.76 -9.19 -1.64
CA SER A 230 6.95 -7.97 -1.63
C SER A 230 6.67 -7.45 -3.04
N VAL A 231 7.67 -7.50 -3.91
CA VAL A 231 7.63 -6.90 -5.23
C VAL A 231 6.88 -7.79 -6.19
N SER A 232 7.15 -9.09 -6.17
CA SER A 232 6.45 -10.04 -7.03
C SER A 232 4.97 -10.17 -6.65
N THR A 233 4.64 -10.18 -5.34
CA THR A 233 3.26 -10.11 -4.84
C THR A 233 2.56 -8.84 -5.33
N PHE A 234 3.21 -7.68 -5.16
CA PHE A 234 2.61 -6.41 -5.57
C PHE A 234 2.41 -6.32 -7.08
N ALA A 235 3.35 -6.81 -7.89
CA ALA A 235 3.21 -6.88 -9.35
C ALA A 235 2.03 -7.76 -9.78
N ALA A 236 1.83 -8.92 -9.12
CA ALA A 236 0.67 -9.77 -9.34
C ALA A 236 -0.64 -9.05 -8.98
N LEU A 237 -0.69 -8.34 -7.85
CA LEU A 237 -1.84 -7.54 -7.43
C LEU A 237 -2.15 -6.41 -8.41
N CYS A 238 -1.13 -5.76 -8.97
CA CYS A 238 -1.31 -4.73 -10.01
C CYS A 238 -1.97 -5.31 -11.26
N ARG A 239 -1.53 -6.48 -11.73
CA ARG A 239 -2.15 -7.17 -12.88
C ARG A 239 -3.58 -7.58 -12.59
N LEU A 240 -3.85 -8.09 -11.38
CA LEU A 240 -5.21 -8.40 -10.95
C LEU A 240 -6.10 -7.15 -10.96
N SER A 241 -5.57 -6.01 -10.50
CA SER A 241 -6.33 -4.75 -10.44
C SER A 241 -6.75 -4.20 -11.81
N ILE A 242 -6.03 -4.56 -12.89
CA ILE A 242 -6.46 -4.28 -14.26
C ILE A 242 -7.72 -5.08 -14.58
N ILE A 243 -7.72 -6.39 -14.28
CA ILE A 243 -8.91 -7.24 -14.46
C ILE A 243 -10.07 -6.75 -13.59
N MET A 244 -9.81 -6.35 -12.34
CA MET A 244 -10.82 -5.75 -11.45
C MET A 244 -11.43 -4.48 -12.05
N SER A 245 -10.64 -3.66 -12.77
CA SER A 245 -11.14 -2.48 -13.47
C SER A 245 -12.20 -2.86 -14.50
N ASP A 246 -11.95 -3.93 -15.25
CA ASP A 246 -12.89 -4.42 -16.25
C ASP A 246 -14.15 -5.02 -15.63
N ILE A 247 -14.01 -5.81 -14.55
CA ILE A 247 -15.14 -6.32 -13.75
C ILE A 247 -16.04 -5.16 -13.28
N LEU A 248 -15.45 -4.10 -12.72
CA LEU A 248 -16.18 -2.93 -12.25
C LEU A 248 -16.91 -2.21 -13.38
N SER A 249 -16.31 -2.12 -14.56
CA SER A 249 -16.89 -1.42 -15.71
C SER A 249 -17.95 -2.24 -16.47
N CYS A 250 -17.81 -3.58 -16.50
CA CYS A 250 -18.65 -4.48 -17.29
C CYS A 250 -19.83 -5.06 -16.51
N ILE A 251 -19.66 -5.31 -15.21
CA ILE A 251 -20.65 -6.01 -14.38
C ILE A 251 -21.30 -5.04 -13.39
N TYR A 252 -20.49 -4.22 -12.72
CA TYR A 252 -20.97 -3.36 -11.64
C TYR A 252 -21.28 -1.92 -12.07
N ALA A 253 -21.12 -1.58 -13.35
CA ALA A 253 -21.55 -0.27 -13.83
C ALA A 253 -23.08 -0.17 -13.86
N GLU A 254 -23.64 0.97 -13.48
CA GLU A 254 -25.10 1.21 -13.42
C GLU A 254 -25.84 0.86 -14.72
N ARG A 255 -25.21 1.09 -15.88
CA ARG A 255 -25.80 0.77 -17.19
C ARG A 255 -25.64 -0.68 -17.61
N SER A 256 -24.98 -1.52 -16.81
CA SER A 256 -24.80 -2.94 -17.11
C SER A 256 -26.12 -3.70 -16.99
N PHE A 257 -27.06 -3.20 -16.18
CA PHE A 257 -28.41 -3.77 -16.05
C PHE A 257 -29.27 -3.60 -17.30
N ASP A 258 -28.91 -2.68 -18.20
CA ASP A 258 -29.61 -2.46 -19.47
C ASP A 258 -29.05 -3.33 -20.61
N ARG A 259 -27.98 -4.09 -20.38
CA ARG A 259 -27.32 -4.91 -21.41
C ARG A 259 -28.08 -6.21 -21.66
N ASP A 260 -27.93 -6.73 -22.88
CA ASP A 260 -28.52 -8.02 -23.22
C ASP A 260 -27.86 -9.15 -22.39
N PRO A 261 -28.63 -10.12 -21.87
CA PRO A 261 -28.09 -11.22 -21.07
C PRO A 261 -27.01 -12.04 -21.78
N SER A 262 -27.09 -12.20 -23.12
CA SER A 262 -26.09 -12.96 -23.88
C SER A 262 -24.76 -12.22 -23.99
N GLU A 263 -24.81 -10.89 -24.12
CA GLU A 263 -23.62 -10.03 -24.08
C GLU A 263 -22.96 -10.09 -22.69
N LEU A 264 -23.76 -10.04 -21.62
CA LEU A 264 -23.27 -10.16 -20.25
C LEU A 264 -22.60 -11.52 -19.99
N SER A 265 -23.21 -12.60 -20.45
CA SER A 265 -22.62 -13.95 -20.36
C SER A 265 -21.26 -14.03 -21.06
N THR A 266 -21.17 -13.48 -22.28
CA THR A 266 -19.93 -13.50 -23.06
C THR A 266 -18.82 -12.70 -22.35
N MET A 267 -19.15 -11.56 -21.74
CA MET A 267 -18.20 -10.77 -20.96
C MET A 267 -17.75 -11.50 -19.69
N LEU A 268 -18.67 -12.19 -19.01
CA LEU A 268 -18.35 -13.00 -17.83
C LEU A 268 -17.37 -14.12 -18.17
N ASP A 269 -17.61 -14.86 -19.25
CA ASP A 269 -16.73 -15.93 -19.71
C ASP A 269 -15.32 -15.40 -20.03
N SER A 270 -15.23 -14.25 -20.69
CA SER A 270 -13.96 -13.58 -20.99
C SER A 270 -13.21 -13.15 -19.72
N LEU A 271 -13.91 -12.56 -18.75
CA LEU A 271 -13.32 -12.16 -17.47
C LEU A 271 -12.84 -13.36 -16.66
N GLN A 272 -13.61 -14.45 -16.64
CA GLN A 272 -13.25 -15.69 -15.98
C GLN A 272 -11.99 -16.31 -16.60
N GLN A 273 -11.88 -16.35 -17.94
CA GLN A 273 -10.67 -16.82 -18.62
C GLN A 273 -9.45 -15.97 -18.28
N ARG A 274 -9.60 -14.64 -18.17
CA ARG A 274 -8.51 -13.74 -17.79
C ARG A 274 -8.06 -13.93 -16.34
N LEU A 275 -9.00 -14.14 -15.42
CA LEU A 275 -8.68 -14.47 -14.02
C LEU A 275 -7.92 -15.79 -13.91
N GLN A 276 -8.37 -16.82 -14.64
CA GLN A 276 -7.68 -18.12 -14.69
C GLN A 276 -6.28 -18.00 -15.30
N SER A 277 -6.12 -17.24 -16.39
CA SER A 277 -4.80 -16.97 -16.98
C SER A 277 -3.90 -16.26 -15.98
N TRP A 278 -4.41 -15.24 -15.29
CA TRP A 278 -3.65 -14.50 -14.28
C TRP A 278 -3.17 -15.41 -13.16
N GLU A 279 -4.02 -16.32 -12.67
CA GLU A 279 -3.68 -17.29 -11.63
C GLU A 279 -2.61 -18.29 -12.13
N CYS A 280 -2.76 -18.83 -13.34
CA CYS A 280 -1.78 -19.71 -13.96
C CYS A 280 -0.42 -19.03 -14.22
N ASP A 281 -0.42 -17.73 -14.49
CA ASP A 281 0.77 -16.93 -14.76
C ASP A 281 1.49 -16.47 -13.48
N LEU A 282 0.95 -16.78 -12.29
CA LEU A 282 1.62 -16.47 -11.03
C LEU A 282 2.96 -17.21 -10.94
N PRO A 283 4.04 -16.52 -10.54
CA PRO A 283 5.32 -17.17 -10.24
C PRO A 283 5.15 -18.29 -9.22
N SER A 284 5.91 -19.37 -9.37
CA SER A 284 5.80 -20.56 -8.51
C SER A 284 6.01 -20.26 -7.02
N HIS A 285 6.81 -19.24 -6.68
CA HIS A 285 7.06 -18.83 -5.29
C HIS A 285 5.92 -18.01 -4.67
N LEU A 286 4.89 -17.65 -5.45
CA LEU A 286 3.65 -17.04 -4.97
C LEU A 286 2.48 -18.04 -4.95
N ASN A 287 2.68 -19.25 -5.45
CA ASN A 287 1.71 -20.32 -5.39
C ASN A 287 2.00 -21.18 -4.15
N PHE A 288 1.01 -21.32 -3.28
CA PHE A 288 1.13 -22.07 -2.03
C PHE A 288 0.02 -23.09 -1.92
N ASP A 289 0.37 -24.37 -1.80
CA ASP A 289 -0.63 -25.42 -1.59
C ASP A 289 -0.80 -25.68 -0.08
N PRO A 290 -1.94 -25.28 0.54
CA PRO A 290 -2.16 -25.53 1.96
C PRO A 290 -2.28 -27.01 2.31
N LEU A 291 -2.46 -27.91 1.33
CA LEU A 291 -2.51 -29.35 1.53
C LEU A 291 -1.11 -29.98 1.52
N ASN A 292 -0.09 -29.27 1.06
CA ASN A 292 1.29 -29.74 1.06
C ASN A 292 1.96 -29.48 2.40
N GLU A 293 1.94 -30.47 3.30
CA GLU A 293 2.55 -30.37 4.65
C GLU A 293 4.07 -30.09 4.64
N SER A 294 4.74 -30.26 3.49
CA SER A 294 6.16 -29.96 3.34
C SER A 294 6.45 -28.50 2.99
N GLU A 295 5.44 -27.75 2.54
CA GLU A 295 5.57 -26.33 2.23
C GLU A 295 5.46 -25.47 3.49
N GLN A 296 6.40 -24.54 3.62
CA GLN A 296 6.34 -23.56 4.68
C GLN A 296 5.28 -22.51 4.35
N THR A 297 4.44 -22.16 5.34
CA THR A 297 3.45 -21.10 5.18
C THR A 297 4.12 -19.77 4.79
N PRO A 298 3.75 -19.14 3.66
CA PRO A 298 4.36 -17.90 3.22
C PRO A 298 3.85 -16.71 4.03
N PRO A 299 4.46 -15.51 3.87
CA PRO A 299 3.99 -14.29 4.52
C PRO A 299 2.52 -13.97 4.20
N PRO A 300 1.76 -13.33 5.11
CA PRO A 300 0.33 -13.08 4.93
C PRO A 300 -0.06 -12.30 3.67
N HIS A 301 0.80 -11.40 3.16
CA HIS A 301 0.51 -10.67 1.93
C HIS A 301 0.63 -11.54 0.68
N VAL A 302 1.46 -12.59 0.69
CA VAL A 302 1.48 -13.60 -0.38
C VAL A 302 0.16 -14.36 -0.39
N LEU A 303 -0.29 -14.81 0.80
CA LEU A 303 -1.57 -15.50 0.95
C LEU A 303 -2.77 -14.65 0.51
N SER A 304 -2.67 -13.32 0.59
CA SER A 304 -3.77 -12.44 0.17
C SER A 304 -4.04 -12.41 -1.34
N LEU A 305 -3.17 -13.03 -2.15
CA LEU A 305 -3.40 -13.23 -3.59
C LEU A 305 -4.19 -14.52 -3.91
N MET A 306 -4.33 -15.43 -2.94
CA MET A 306 -4.99 -16.73 -3.07
C MET A 306 -6.41 -16.67 -2.51
#